data_AF-A0A2V9U4S0-F1
#
_entry.id   AF-A0A2V9U4S0-F1
#
_cell.length_a   1.000
_cell.length_b   1.000
_cell.length_c   1.000
_cell.angle_alpha   90.00
_cell.angle_beta   90.00
_cell.angle_gamma   90.00
#
_symmetry.space_group_name_H-M   'P 1'
#
loop_
_entity.id
_entity.type
_entity.pdbx_description
1 polymer ?
#
loop_
_entity_poly.entity_id
_entity_poly.type
_entity_poly.pdbx_seq_one_letter_code
_entity_poly.pdbx_strand_id
1 'polypeptide(L)'
;MSATFDHSTTGFPLTGAHTTLQCAQCHVNNNYNLTSANTACVSCHLTDFNGTTNPNHVQSNFPQTCQQCHTTTSWGNATFDHSTTGFPLTGAHTTLQCTQCHVNGNYNLTAANTACVSCHLTDFNGTNNPPHASAGFPQTCQTCHSTTNWTSATFNHTTTGFALTGFHTSLTCAQCHVNNNYSLTSGACAQCHLKDYQGTTNPNHVSAGFPQTCDRCHTTTNWGSGTFDHSTTGFTLTGAHTTVQCAQCHTNGNYGLTSANTACVSCHQTDYNNTNNPVHSQVGFPTTCDVCHSTTNWTSATFNHNNTTFPLTGFHATSAVTCVMCHVNNNYTTLPTACVGCHQSDYNGTTNPNHASAGFPTTCATCHTTTAWTGATFNHTYFPTSHGNANGVCATCHTNPSDYAVFQCTGCHGGGNANNFSHPNVGGYVYNSVNCYQCHKSGGGG
;
A
#
# COMPACT_ATOMS: atom_id res chain seq x y z
N MET A 1 41.43 -26.49 -80.97
CA MET A 1 40.91 -25.18 -80.52
C MET A 1 39.50 -25.41 -80.01
N SER A 2 39.24 -25.21 -78.71
CA SER A 2 37.88 -25.27 -78.18
C SER A 2 37.25 -23.89 -78.43
N ALA A 3 36.21 -23.82 -79.25
CA ALA A 3 35.51 -22.57 -79.49
C ALA A 3 34.70 -22.21 -78.24
N THR A 4 35.01 -21.08 -77.62
CA THR A 4 34.25 -20.55 -76.48
C THR A 4 33.16 -19.61 -76.99
N PHE A 5 31.90 -19.93 -76.68
CA PHE A 5 30.74 -19.09 -77.00
C PHE A 5 30.12 -18.59 -75.69
N ASP A 6 29.92 -17.27 -75.58
CA ASP A 6 29.34 -16.64 -74.41
C ASP A 6 27.81 -16.75 -74.44
N HIS A 7 27.26 -17.61 -73.59
CA HIS A 7 25.81 -17.81 -73.49
C HIS A 7 25.11 -16.70 -72.69
N SER A 8 25.85 -15.83 -71.98
CA SER A 8 25.26 -14.73 -71.21
C SER A 8 24.60 -13.67 -72.09
N THR A 9 24.99 -13.60 -73.36
CA THR A 9 24.40 -12.68 -74.35
C THR A 9 23.20 -13.27 -75.08
N THR A 10 22.70 -14.44 -74.67
CA THR A 10 21.58 -15.14 -75.30
C THR A 10 20.36 -15.19 -74.38
N GLY A 11 19.21 -15.62 -74.90
CA GLY A 11 18.02 -15.90 -74.11
C GLY A 11 18.13 -17.13 -73.19
N PHE A 12 19.26 -17.84 -73.20
CA PHE A 12 19.50 -19.03 -72.38
C PHE A 12 20.90 -18.99 -71.74
N PRO A 13 21.09 -18.15 -70.70
CA PRO A 13 22.33 -18.13 -69.94
C PRO A 13 22.53 -19.47 -69.20
N LEU A 14 23.68 -20.11 -69.41
CA LEU A 14 24.02 -21.34 -68.70
C LEU A 14 24.30 -21.01 -67.23
N THR A 15 23.65 -21.75 -66.32
CA THR A 15 23.80 -21.58 -64.87
C THR A 15 23.96 -22.93 -64.19
N GLY A 16 24.63 -22.92 -63.03
CA GLY A 16 24.83 -24.12 -62.22
C GLY A 16 25.54 -25.24 -62.99
N ALA A 17 25.03 -26.47 -62.90
CA ALA A 17 25.64 -27.64 -63.54
C ALA A 17 25.73 -27.54 -65.08
N HIS A 18 24.94 -26.65 -65.72
CA HIS A 18 24.96 -26.50 -67.17
C HIS A 18 26.20 -25.78 -67.70
N THR A 19 26.95 -25.06 -66.86
CA THR A 19 28.13 -24.29 -67.30
C THR A 19 29.33 -25.17 -67.68
N THR A 20 29.31 -26.46 -67.31
CA THR A 20 30.39 -27.42 -67.55
C THR A 20 30.06 -28.43 -68.65
N LEU A 21 28.87 -28.37 -69.24
CA LEU A 21 28.42 -29.28 -70.30
C LEU A 21 29.09 -28.96 -71.63
N GLN A 22 29.32 -30.00 -72.44
CA GLN A 22 29.81 -29.86 -73.81
C GLN A 22 28.68 -29.43 -74.75
N CYS A 23 29.01 -28.64 -75.78
CA CYS A 23 28.02 -28.11 -76.74
C CYS A 23 27.10 -29.19 -77.33
N ALA A 24 27.66 -30.36 -77.67
CA ALA A 24 26.90 -31.47 -78.27
C ALA A 24 25.83 -32.08 -77.33
N GLN A 25 25.94 -31.87 -76.02
CA GLN A 25 24.96 -32.35 -75.04
C GLN A 25 23.68 -31.49 -75.02
N CYS A 26 23.77 -30.23 -75.48
CA CYS A 26 22.63 -29.31 -75.56
C CYS A 26 22.16 -29.06 -77.01
N HIS A 27 23.10 -29.02 -77.97
CA HIS A 27 22.83 -28.79 -79.39
C HIS A 27 22.63 -30.11 -80.16
N VAL A 28 21.56 -30.82 -79.80
CA VAL A 28 21.20 -32.11 -80.43
C VAL A 28 21.03 -31.92 -81.95
N ASN A 29 21.56 -32.88 -82.74
CA ASN A 29 21.56 -32.84 -84.21
C ASN A 29 22.23 -31.59 -84.81
N ASN A 30 23.20 -30.99 -84.11
CA ASN A 30 23.87 -29.75 -84.52
C ASN A 30 22.90 -28.55 -84.66
N ASN A 31 21.80 -28.53 -83.90
CA ASN A 31 20.89 -27.40 -83.89
C ASN A 31 21.41 -26.28 -82.96
N TYR A 32 21.94 -25.21 -83.55
CA TYR A 32 22.42 -24.02 -82.84
C TYR A 32 21.43 -22.84 -82.84
N ASN A 33 20.21 -23.03 -83.38
CA ASN A 33 19.18 -21.99 -83.46
C ASN A 33 18.00 -22.32 -82.53
N LEU A 34 18.27 -22.38 -81.23
CA LEU A 34 17.26 -22.70 -80.21
C LEU A 34 16.36 -21.50 -79.96
N THR A 35 15.04 -21.73 -79.92
CA THR A 35 14.03 -20.72 -79.54
C THR A 35 13.63 -20.87 -78.07
N SER A 36 12.82 -19.94 -77.55
CA SER A 36 12.29 -20.02 -76.17
C SER A 36 11.49 -21.29 -75.86
N ALA A 37 10.86 -21.91 -76.87
CA ALA A 37 10.20 -23.22 -76.72
C ALA A 37 11.20 -24.38 -76.54
N ASN A 38 12.41 -24.24 -77.11
CA ASN A 38 13.48 -25.22 -76.98
C ASN A 38 14.22 -25.12 -75.64
N THR A 39 14.10 -24.00 -74.94
CA THR A 39 14.87 -23.70 -73.71
C THR A 39 14.09 -23.96 -72.41
N ALA A 40 12.83 -24.41 -72.49
CA ALA A 40 12.13 -24.89 -71.31
C ALA A 40 12.80 -26.17 -70.77
N CYS A 41 12.94 -26.30 -69.45
CA CYS A 41 13.64 -27.44 -68.83
C CYS A 41 13.16 -28.80 -69.36
N VAL A 42 11.83 -28.97 -69.47
CA VAL A 42 11.23 -30.24 -69.92
C VAL A 42 11.58 -30.58 -71.38
N SER A 43 11.88 -29.60 -72.22
CA SER A 43 12.26 -29.83 -73.63
C SER A 43 13.55 -30.65 -73.76
N CYS A 44 14.42 -30.62 -72.74
CA CYS A 44 15.62 -31.45 -72.66
C CYS A 44 15.49 -32.57 -71.61
N HIS A 45 14.78 -32.33 -70.51
CA HIS A 45 14.71 -33.22 -69.35
C HIS A 45 13.39 -34.01 -69.24
N LEU A 46 12.68 -34.24 -70.35
CA LEU A 46 11.42 -35.02 -70.33
C LEU A 46 11.64 -36.47 -69.87
N THR A 47 12.74 -37.11 -70.27
CA THR A 47 13.09 -38.46 -69.81
C THR A 47 13.37 -38.48 -68.31
N ASP A 48 14.10 -37.48 -67.80
CA ASP A 48 14.36 -37.35 -66.36
C ASP A 48 13.06 -37.10 -65.59
N PHE A 49 12.19 -36.23 -66.11
CA PHE A 49 10.87 -35.96 -65.53
C PHE A 49 10.02 -37.24 -65.44
N ASN A 50 9.94 -38.01 -66.53
CA ASN A 50 9.16 -39.26 -66.59
C ASN A 50 9.79 -40.40 -65.77
N GLY A 51 11.11 -40.40 -65.62
CA GLY A 51 11.86 -41.45 -64.90
C GLY A 51 12.02 -41.21 -63.40
N THR A 52 11.71 -40.01 -62.90
CA THR A 52 11.84 -39.70 -61.46
C THR A 52 10.78 -40.46 -60.66
N THR A 53 11.20 -41.14 -59.59
CA THR A 53 10.32 -41.96 -58.75
C THR A 53 10.09 -41.43 -57.34
N ASN A 54 10.88 -40.44 -56.89
CA ASN A 54 10.79 -39.89 -55.54
C ASN A 54 10.99 -38.37 -55.50
N PRO A 55 9.90 -37.58 -55.51
CA PRO A 55 8.53 -37.99 -55.80
C PRO A 55 8.32 -38.36 -57.27
N ASN A 56 7.37 -39.24 -57.57
CA ASN A 56 7.03 -39.58 -58.95
C ASN A 56 6.29 -38.41 -59.62
N HIS A 57 6.98 -37.68 -60.50
CA HIS A 57 6.43 -36.47 -61.11
C HIS A 57 5.17 -36.73 -61.95
N VAL A 58 5.15 -37.85 -62.69
CA VAL A 58 4.03 -38.21 -63.58
C VAL A 58 2.84 -38.69 -62.78
N GLN A 59 3.04 -39.62 -61.85
CA GLN A 59 1.97 -40.19 -61.03
C GLN A 59 1.31 -39.13 -60.16
N SER A 60 2.09 -38.21 -59.60
CA SER A 60 1.58 -37.11 -58.76
C SER A 60 1.17 -35.87 -59.56
N ASN A 61 1.18 -35.95 -60.90
CA ASN A 61 0.75 -34.88 -61.81
C ASN A 61 1.41 -33.52 -61.55
N PHE A 62 2.73 -33.53 -61.30
CA PHE A 62 3.50 -32.30 -61.10
C PHE A 62 3.54 -31.45 -62.37
N PRO A 63 3.53 -30.10 -62.25
CA PRO A 63 3.70 -29.23 -63.40
C PRO A 63 5.14 -29.31 -63.94
N GLN A 64 5.30 -29.02 -65.23
CA GLN A 64 6.61 -28.99 -65.90
C GLN A 64 7.39 -27.67 -65.65
N THR A 65 6.93 -26.87 -64.68
CA THR A 65 7.60 -25.66 -64.17
C THR A 65 8.65 -26.02 -63.13
N CYS A 66 9.73 -26.68 -63.58
CA CYS A 66 10.76 -27.27 -62.72
C CYS A 66 11.36 -26.29 -61.69
N GLN A 67 11.43 -25.00 -62.03
CA GLN A 67 12.01 -23.94 -61.19
C GLN A 67 11.22 -23.68 -59.90
N GLN A 68 9.99 -24.20 -59.78
CA GLN A 68 9.24 -24.14 -58.52
C GLN A 68 9.86 -25.01 -57.43
N CYS A 69 10.62 -26.05 -57.81
CA CYS A 69 11.17 -27.03 -56.89
C CYS A 69 12.69 -27.19 -57.02
N HIS A 70 13.22 -27.04 -58.23
CA HIS A 70 14.61 -27.34 -58.54
C HIS A 70 15.38 -26.08 -58.92
N THR A 71 16.66 -26.06 -58.57
CA THR A 71 17.61 -25.05 -59.04
C THR A 71 18.66 -25.69 -59.93
N THR A 72 19.24 -24.92 -60.85
CA THR A 72 20.31 -25.41 -61.73
C THR A 72 21.61 -25.68 -60.97
N THR A 73 21.76 -25.15 -59.75
CA THR A 73 22.92 -25.35 -58.86
C THR A 73 22.75 -26.55 -57.92
N SER A 74 21.52 -26.90 -57.53
CA SER A 74 21.24 -28.06 -56.67
C SER A 74 19.96 -28.76 -57.12
N TRP A 75 20.09 -29.63 -58.13
CA TRP A 75 18.94 -30.31 -58.73
C TRP A 75 18.34 -31.40 -57.84
N GLY A 76 19.20 -32.18 -57.15
CA GLY A 76 18.78 -33.32 -56.34
C GLY A 76 18.11 -32.97 -55.00
N ASN A 77 18.26 -31.73 -54.53
CA ASN A 77 17.64 -31.24 -53.29
C ASN A 77 16.47 -30.33 -53.65
N ALA A 78 15.38 -30.94 -54.11
CA ALA A 78 14.17 -30.20 -54.43
C ALA A 78 13.62 -29.52 -53.16
N THR A 79 13.29 -28.24 -53.26
CA THR A 79 12.69 -27.46 -52.17
C THR A 79 11.45 -26.77 -52.68
N PHE A 80 10.34 -26.83 -51.94
CA PHE A 80 9.11 -26.16 -52.31
C PHE A 80 8.68 -25.22 -51.17
N ASP A 81 8.41 -23.97 -51.52
CA ASP A 81 7.98 -22.96 -50.57
C ASP A 81 6.49 -23.14 -50.22
N HIS A 82 6.23 -23.73 -49.06
CA HIS A 82 4.87 -23.95 -48.56
C HIS A 82 4.18 -22.66 -48.09
N SER A 83 4.90 -21.54 -47.94
CA SER A 83 4.29 -20.26 -47.55
C SER A 83 3.33 -19.71 -48.61
N THR A 84 3.46 -20.16 -49.86
CA THR A 84 2.57 -19.81 -50.97
C THR A 84 1.33 -20.70 -51.02
N THR A 85 1.14 -21.60 -50.06
CA THR A 85 0.00 -22.54 -49.99
C THR A 85 -0.90 -22.24 -48.80
N GLY A 86 -2.06 -22.91 -48.73
CA GLY A 86 -2.94 -22.87 -47.56
C GLY A 86 -2.40 -23.61 -46.32
N PHE A 87 -1.22 -24.23 -46.41
CA PHE A 87 -0.60 -24.96 -45.31
C PHE A 87 0.91 -24.63 -45.17
N PRO A 88 1.25 -23.44 -44.63
CA PRO A 88 2.63 -23.09 -44.36
C PRO A 88 3.25 -24.02 -43.31
N LEU A 89 4.41 -24.60 -43.62
CA LEU A 89 5.15 -25.42 -42.67
C LEU A 89 5.78 -24.53 -41.59
N THR A 90 5.58 -24.89 -40.32
CA THR A 90 6.11 -24.15 -39.17
C THR A 90 6.72 -25.09 -38.14
N GLY A 91 7.67 -24.57 -37.37
CA GLY A 91 8.36 -25.31 -36.32
C GLY A 91 9.02 -26.59 -36.85
N ALA A 92 8.82 -27.71 -36.14
CA ALA A 92 9.43 -29.00 -36.47
C ALA A 92 9.02 -29.55 -37.85
N HIS A 93 7.93 -29.06 -38.45
CA HIS A 93 7.47 -29.52 -39.76
C HIS A 93 8.34 -29.00 -40.92
N THR A 94 9.13 -27.95 -40.71
CA THR A 94 9.95 -27.31 -41.77
C THR A 94 11.09 -28.17 -42.28
N THR A 95 11.49 -29.20 -41.52
CA THR A 95 12.60 -30.10 -41.86
C THR A 95 12.13 -31.48 -42.33
N LEU A 96 10.82 -31.70 -42.45
CA LEU A 96 10.27 -32.99 -42.85
C LEU A 96 10.46 -33.22 -44.36
N GLN A 97 10.63 -34.49 -44.72
CA GLN A 97 10.67 -34.92 -46.12
C GLN A 97 9.24 -34.92 -46.69
N CYS A 98 9.11 -34.62 -47.99
CA CYS A 98 7.82 -34.56 -48.69
C CYS A 98 6.95 -35.80 -48.44
N THR A 99 7.54 -36.99 -48.47
CA THR A 99 6.84 -38.28 -48.30
C THR A 99 6.28 -38.52 -46.89
N GLN A 100 6.76 -37.78 -45.88
CA GLN A 100 6.23 -37.85 -44.52
C GLN A 100 4.86 -37.18 -44.40
N CYS A 101 4.56 -36.21 -45.28
CA CYS A 101 3.27 -35.52 -45.31
C CYS A 101 2.41 -35.97 -46.51
N HIS A 102 3.02 -36.14 -47.68
CA HIS A 102 2.38 -36.57 -48.92
C HIS A 102 2.30 -38.09 -49.02
N VAL A 103 1.61 -38.70 -48.05
CA VAL A 103 1.44 -40.14 -47.95
C VAL A 103 0.76 -40.69 -49.21
N ASN A 104 1.20 -41.86 -49.67
CA ASN A 104 0.73 -42.51 -50.90
C ASN A 104 0.87 -41.66 -52.17
N GLY A 105 1.80 -40.69 -52.18
CA GLY A 105 2.05 -39.82 -53.33
C GLY A 105 0.97 -38.77 -53.56
N ASN A 106 0.14 -38.47 -52.54
CA ASN A 106 -0.89 -37.44 -52.64
C ASN A 106 -0.31 -36.03 -52.42
N TYR A 107 -0.04 -35.32 -53.52
CA TYR A 107 0.43 -33.93 -53.52
C TYR A 107 -0.69 -32.90 -53.69
N ASN A 108 -1.95 -33.33 -53.72
CA ASN A 108 -3.12 -32.46 -53.83
C ASN A 108 -3.92 -32.47 -52.51
N LEU A 109 -3.27 -32.07 -51.43
CA LEU A 109 -3.89 -32.03 -50.10
C LEU A 109 -4.90 -30.89 -49.99
N THR A 110 -6.04 -31.17 -49.36
CA THR A 110 -7.08 -30.18 -49.05
C THR A 110 -7.04 -29.79 -47.56
N ALA A 111 -7.80 -28.77 -47.16
CA ALA A 111 -7.89 -28.35 -45.76
C ALA A 111 -8.28 -29.48 -44.79
N ALA A 112 -9.09 -30.46 -45.23
CA ALA A 112 -9.44 -31.64 -44.42
C ALA A 112 -8.24 -32.56 -44.17
N ASN A 113 -7.29 -32.60 -45.10
CA ASN A 113 -6.06 -33.41 -44.98
C ASN A 113 -5.01 -32.73 -44.09
N THR A 114 -5.08 -31.41 -43.91
CA THR A 114 -4.07 -30.61 -43.21
C THR A 114 -4.46 -30.26 -41.77
N ALA A 115 -5.60 -30.72 -41.27
CA ALA A 115 -5.91 -30.65 -39.84
C ALA A 115 -4.91 -31.53 -39.06
N CYS A 116 -4.42 -31.06 -37.91
CA CYS A 116 -3.40 -31.79 -37.12
C CYS A 116 -3.79 -33.25 -36.86
N VAL A 117 -5.05 -33.49 -36.48
CA VAL A 117 -5.54 -34.83 -36.17
C VAL A 117 -5.54 -35.77 -37.38
N SER A 118 -5.62 -35.25 -38.60
CA SER A 118 -5.57 -36.08 -39.82
C SER A 118 -4.24 -36.84 -39.97
N CYS A 119 -3.17 -36.34 -39.34
CA CYS A 119 -1.88 -37.03 -39.25
C CYS A 119 -1.61 -37.59 -37.85
N HIS A 120 -2.01 -36.85 -36.80
CA HIS A 120 -1.65 -37.14 -35.40
C HIS A 120 -2.77 -37.82 -34.60
N LEU A 121 -3.71 -38.51 -35.24
CA LEU A 121 -4.80 -39.22 -34.54
C LEU A 121 -4.26 -40.32 -33.60
N THR A 122 -3.24 -41.05 -34.03
CA THR A 122 -2.58 -42.08 -33.20
C THR A 122 -1.94 -41.45 -31.97
N ASP A 123 -1.25 -40.32 -32.14
CA ASP A 123 -0.62 -39.58 -31.04
C ASP A 123 -1.69 -39.05 -30.06
N PHE A 124 -2.77 -38.47 -30.59
CA PHE A 124 -3.91 -37.98 -29.80
C PHE A 124 -4.55 -39.11 -28.96
N ASN A 125 -4.80 -40.27 -29.56
CA ASN A 125 -5.39 -41.42 -28.87
C ASN A 125 -4.42 -42.11 -27.90
N GLY A 126 -3.11 -42.07 -28.17
CA GLY A 126 -2.08 -42.76 -27.39
C GLY A 126 -1.47 -41.94 -26.25
N THR A 127 -1.73 -40.63 -26.19
CA THR A 127 -1.21 -39.79 -25.11
C THR A 127 -1.91 -40.11 -23.78
N ASN A 128 -1.15 -40.18 -22.69
CA ASN A 128 -1.67 -40.48 -21.34
C ASN A 128 -1.48 -39.33 -20.33
N ASN A 129 -0.85 -38.23 -20.73
CA ASN A 129 -0.53 -37.11 -19.85
C ASN A 129 -0.65 -35.75 -20.56
N PRO A 130 -1.84 -35.12 -20.59
CA PRO A 130 -3.14 -35.67 -20.20
C PRO A 130 -3.66 -36.71 -21.19
N PRO A 131 -4.58 -37.62 -20.80
CA PRO A 131 -5.15 -38.57 -21.73
C PRO A 131 -6.23 -37.90 -22.60
N HIS A 132 -5.83 -37.34 -23.76
CA HIS A 132 -6.68 -36.49 -24.58
C HIS A 132 -8.04 -37.12 -24.93
N ALA A 133 -8.02 -38.35 -25.48
CA ALA A 133 -9.22 -39.01 -25.96
C ALA A 133 -10.20 -39.36 -24.83
N SER A 134 -9.73 -39.96 -23.72
CA SER A 134 -10.60 -40.36 -22.62
C SER A 134 -11.04 -39.20 -21.75
N ALA A 135 -10.26 -38.12 -21.68
CA ALA A 135 -10.66 -36.87 -21.03
C ALA A 135 -11.52 -35.95 -21.92
N GLY A 136 -11.81 -36.35 -23.17
CA GLY A 136 -12.71 -35.62 -24.07
C GLY A 136 -12.16 -34.30 -24.60
N PHE A 137 -10.84 -34.17 -24.73
CA PHE A 137 -10.24 -32.95 -25.30
C PHE A 137 -10.65 -32.75 -26.77
N PRO A 138 -10.79 -31.50 -27.23
CA PRO A 138 -11.04 -31.22 -28.63
C PRO A 138 -9.81 -31.51 -29.49
N GLN A 139 -10.03 -31.79 -30.78
CA GLN A 139 -8.96 -32.01 -31.77
C GLN A 139 -8.36 -30.69 -32.30
N THR A 140 -8.67 -29.56 -31.67
CA THR A 140 -8.08 -28.24 -31.93
C THR A 140 -6.76 -28.09 -31.17
N CYS A 141 -5.75 -28.84 -31.61
CA CYS A 141 -4.44 -28.96 -30.94
C CYS A 141 -3.80 -27.61 -30.61
N GLN A 142 -4.00 -26.61 -31.46
CA GLN A 142 -3.43 -25.26 -31.36
C GLN A 142 -3.93 -24.48 -30.14
N THR A 143 -4.99 -24.96 -29.48
CA THR A 143 -5.47 -24.42 -28.20
C THR A 143 -4.43 -24.61 -27.09
N CYS A 144 -3.60 -25.66 -27.20
CA CYS A 144 -2.64 -26.04 -26.16
C CYS A 144 -1.21 -26.16 -26.68
N HIS A 145 -1.03 -26.59 -27.92
CA HIS A 145 0.27 -26.94 -28.49
C HIS A 145 0.72 -25.95 -29.56
N SER A 146 2.03 -25.79 -29.67
CA SER A 146 2.66 -25.08 -30.79
C SER A 146 3.46 -26.05 -31.65
N THR A 147 3.62 -25.73 -32.93
CA THR A 147 4.47 -26.53 -33.85
C THR A 147 5.96 -26.41 -33.54
N THR A 148 6.38 -25.43 -32.73
CA THR A 148 7.78 -25.19 -32.37
C THR A 148 8.17 -25.89 -31.07
N ASN A 149 7.28 -25.91 -30.09
CA ASN A 149 7.46 -26.64 -28.84
C ASN A 149 6.18 -27.42 -28.51
N TRP A 150 6.15 -28.67 -29.00
CA TRP A 150 4.98 -29.53 -28.88
C TRP A 150 4.78 -30.08 -27.47
N THR A 151 5.86 -30.38 -26.76
CA THR A 151 5.82 -31.03 -25.43
C THR A 151 5.46 -30.06 -24.31
N SER A 152 5.72 -28.76 -24.47
CA SER A 152 5.34 -27.74 -23.49
C SER A 152 3.95 -27.16 -23.80
N ALA A 153 2.92 -27.96 -23.57
CA ALA A 153 1.53 -27.52 -23.75
C ALA A 153 1.19 -26.40 -22.75
N THR A 154 0.50 -25.36 -23.22
CA THR A 154 0.02 -24.25 -22.39
C THR A 154 -1.45 -24.01 -22.64
N PHE A 155 -2.26 -23.89 -21.59
CA PHE A 155 -3.69 -23.61 -21.71
C PHE A 155 -4.07 -22.35 -20.96
N ASN A 156 -4.78 -21.45 -21.63
CA ASN A 156 -5.24 -20.21 -21.02
C ASN A 156 -6.48 -20.43 -20.16
N HIS A 157 -6.29 -20.48 -18.84
CA HIS A 157 -7.37 -20.67 -17.89
C HIS A 157 -8.30 -19.45 -17.74
N THR A 158 -7.95 -18.26 -18.25
CA THR A 158 -8.83 -17.08 -18.20
C THR A 158 -10.07 -17.22 -19.07
N THR A 159 -10.07 -18.17 -20.01
CA THR A 159 -11.25 -18.50 -20.83
C THR A 159 -12.19 -19.47 -20.12
N THR A 160 -11.86 -19.86 -18.88
CA THR A 160 -12.67 -20.73 -18.02
C THR A 160 -13.24 -19.93 -16.86
N GLY A 161 -14.12 -20.54 -16.06
CA GLY A 161 -14.58 -19.96 -14.80
C GLY A 161 -13.54 -19.96 -13.67
N PHE A 162 -12.30 -20.41 -13.92
CA PHE A 162 -11.25 -20.55 -12.91
C PHE A 162 -9.91 -20.05 -13.44
N ALA A 163 -9.71 -18.73 -13.38
CA ALA A 163 -8.42 -18.12 -13.74
C ALA A 163 -7.35 -18.46 -12.68
N LEU A 164 -6.21 -19.01 -13.12
CA LEU A 164 -5.09 -19.29 -12.23
C LEU A 164 -4.44 -17.99 -11.77
N THR A 165 -4.23 -17.85 -10.46
CA THR A 165 -3.59 -16.67 -9.84
C THR A 165 -2.61 -17.12 -8.76
N GLY A 166 -1.63 -16.25 -8.47
CA GLY A 166 -0.63 -16.48 -7.44
C GLY A 166 0.11 -17.81 -7.63
N PHE A 167 0.25 -18.61 -6.57
CA PHE A 167 0.98 -19.88 -6.62
C PHE A 167 0.40 -20.92 -7.59
N HIS A 168 -0.85 -20.75 -8.04
CA HIS A 168 -1.46 -21.67 -9.00
C HIS A 168 -0.92 -21.52 -10.43
N THR A 169 -0.33 -20.38 -10.80
CA THR A 169 0.12 -20.12 -12.18
C THR A 169 1.34 -20.95 -12.60
N SER A 170 2.07 -21.51 -11.63
CA SER A 170 3.26 -22.34 -11.86
C SER A 170 2.98 -23.84 -11.72
N LEU A 171 1.73 -24.24 -11.49
CA LEU A 171 1.37 -25.64 -11.32
C LEU A 171 1.27 -26.35 -12.68
N THR A 172 1.68 -27.60 -12.68
CA THR A 172 1.42 -28.54 -13.78
C THR A 172 -0.02 -29.01 -13.74
N CYS A 173 -0.57 -29.39 -14.90
CA CYS A 173 -1.96 -29.83 -15.03
C CYS A 173 -2.34 -30.93 -14.02
N ALA A 174 -1.47 -31.93 -13.87
CA ALA A 174 -1.71 -33.09 -13.00
C ALA A 174 -1.76 -32.75 -11.50
N GLN A 175 -1.19 -31.62 -11.07
CA GLN A 175 -1.26 -31.18 -9.67
C GLN A 175 -2.67 -30.68 -9.30
N CYS A 176 -3.47 -30.23 -10.27
CA CYS A 176 -4.84 -29.78 -10.07
C CYS A 176 -5.86 -30.82 -10.59
N HIS A 177 -5.62 -31.39 -11.77
CA HIS A 177 -6.48 -32.38 -12.42
C HIS A 177 -6.19 -33.80 -11.94
N VAL A 178 -6.43 -34.03 -10.64
CA VAL A 178 -6.21 -35.31 -9.98
C VAL A 178 -7.06 -36.41 -10.66
N ASN A 179 -6.49 -37.61 -10.79
CA ASN A 179 -7.11 -38.76 -11.46
C ASN A 179 -7.54 -38.48 -12.91
N ASN A 180 -6.84 -37.58 -13.61
CA ASN A 180 -7.16 -37.14 -14.97
C ASN A 180 -8.57 -36.52 -15.10
N ASN A 181 -9.09 -35.91 -14.04
CA ASN A 181 -10.37 -35.19 -14.10
C ASN A 181 -10.17 -33.76 -14.63
N TYR A 182 -10.45 -33.56 -15.92
CA TYR A 182 -10.41 -32.26 -16.59
C TYR A 182 -11.79 -31.57 -16.68
N SER A 183 -12.80 -32.14 -16.03
CA SER A 183 -14.19 -31.65 -16.01
C SER A 183 -14.58 -31.08 -14.65
N LEU A 184 -13.64 -30.39 -13.98
CA LEU A 184 -13.90 -29.75 -12.70
C LEU A 184 -15.00 -28.70 -12.84
N THR A 185 -16.07 -28.83 -12.05
CA THR A 185 -17.27 -27.96 -12.15
C THR A 185 -17.25 -26.79 -11.17
N SER A 186 -16.28 -26.74 -10.24
CA SER A 186 -16.17 -25.69 -9.23
C SER A 186 -14.72 -25.34 -8.95
N GLY A 187 -14.44 -24.03 -8.93
CA GLY A 187 -13.17 -23.45 -8.50
C GLY A 187 -13.13 -23.08 -7.01
N ALA A 188 -14.11 -23.52 -6.21
CA ALA A 188 -14.15 -23.19 -4.79
C ALA A 188 -12.94 -23.83 -4.07
N CYS A 189 -12.19 -23.03 -3.31
CA CYS A 189 -10.92 -23.43 -2.69
C CYS A 189 -11.05 -24.73 -1.88
N ALA A 190 -12.12 -24.86 -1.09
CA ALA A 190 -12.35 -26.02 -0.24
C ALA A 190 -12.56 -27.33 -1.03
N GLN A 191 -12.88 -27.30 -2.32
CA GLN A 191 -12.99 -28.53 -3.12
C GLN A 191 -11.65 -29.23 -3.30
N CYS A 192 -10.55 -28.48 -3.30
CA CYS A 192 -9.19 -29.02 -3.37
C CYS A 192 -8.50 -28.99 -1.99
N HIS A 193 -8.73 -27.93 -1.23
CA HIS A 193 -8.01 -27.65 0.02
C HIS A 193 -8.83 -27.96 1.29
N LEU A 194 -9.81 -28.87 1.22
CA LEU A 194 -10.61 -29.24 2.41
C LEU A 194 -9.74 -29.78 3.54
N LYS A 195 -8.73 -30.60 3.19
CA LYS A 195 -7.81 -31.18 4.16
C LYS A 195 -6.96 -30.10 4.84
N ASP A 196 -6.49 -29.11 4.07
CA ASP A 196 -5.72 -27.99 4.61
C ASP A 196 -6.60 -27.12 5.54
N TYR A 197 -7.83 -26.83 5.11
CA TYR A 197 -8.83 -26.14 5.92
C TYR A 197 -9.08 -26.84 7.26
N GLN A 198 -9.31 -28.17 7.23
CA GLN A 198 -9.57 -28.99 8.43
C GLN A 198 -8.32 -29.17 9.31
N GLY A 199 -7.13 -29.20 8.71
CA GLY A 199 -5.87 -29.45 9.40
C GLY A 199 -5.19 -28.20 9.97
N THR A 200 -5.66 -27.00 9.64
CA THR A 200 -5.08 -25.76 10.16
C THR A 200 -5.37 -25.62 11.66
N THR A 201 -4.35 -25.25 12.44
CA THR A 201 -4.46 -25.12 13.90
C THR A 201 -4.29 -23.68 14.40
N ASN A 202 -3.76 -22.77 13.59
CA ASN A 202 -3.46 -21.40 13.99
C ASN A 202 -3.91 -20.35 12.94
N PRO A 203 -5.12 -19.79 13.05
CA PRO A 203 -6.21 -20.27 13.91
C PRO A 203 -6.83 -21.56 13.40
N ASN A 204 -7.42 -22.35 14.29
CA ASN A 204 -8.15 -23.55 13.87
C ASN A 204 -9.46 -23.14 13.20
N HIS A 205 -9.57 -23.36 11.88
CA HIS A 205 -10.73 -22.90 11.12
C HIS A 205 -12.03 -23.62 11.50
N VAL A 206 -11.94 -24.92 11.80
CA VAL A 206 -13.11 -25.76 12.11
C VAL A 206 -13.68 -25.38 13.47
N SER A 207 -12.85 -25.33 14.51
CA SER A 207 -13.32 -24.99 15.86
C SER A 207 -13.76 -23.54 15.98
N ALA A 208 -13.14 -22.64 15.21
CA ALA A 208 -13.56 -21.24 15.13
C ALA A 208 -14.84 -21.03 14.31
N GLY A 209 -15.31 -22.05 13.57
CA GLY A 209 -16.52 -21.96 12.75
C GLY A 209 -16.37 -21.03 11.54
N PHE A 210 -15.16 -20.89 10.99
CA PHE A 210 -14.96 -20.03 9.83
C PHE A 210 -15.67 -20.57 8.57
N PRO A 211 -16.08 -19.70 7.64
CA PRO A 211 -16.64 -20.14 6.38
C PRO A 211 -15.54 -20.71 5.45
N GLN A 212 -15.95 -21.52 4.48
CA GLN A 212 -15.06 -22.03 3.42
C GLN A 212 -14.81 -21.01 2.29
N THR A 213 -15.22 -19.75 2.47
CA THR A 213 -14.87 -18.61 1.61
C THR A 213 -13.51 -18.06 2.02
N CYS A 214 -12.46 -18.75 1.59
CA CYS A 214 -11.08 -18.51 1.99
C CYS A 214 -10.58 -17.11 1.62
N ASP A 215 -11.10 -16.54 0.53
CA ASP A 215 -10.77 -15.22 -0.03
C ASP A 215 -11.09 -14.06 0.91
N ARG A 216 -11.89 -14.29 1.95
CA ARG A 216 -12.12 -13.31 3.02
C ARG A 216 -10.87 -13.02 3.86
N CYS A 217 -9.94 -13.98 3.90
CA CYS A 217 -8.75 -13.89 4.72
C CYS A 217 -7.45 -14.12 3.94
N HIS A 218 -7.49 -15.02 2.96
CA HIS A 218 -6.31 -15.49 2.24
C HIS A 218 -6.29 -14.98 0.80
N THR A 219 -5.08 -14.83 0.29
CA THR A 219 -4.84 -14.55 -1.13
C THR A 219 -4.04 -15.69 -1.74
N THR A 220 -4.18 -15.89 -3.05
CA THR A 220 -3.41 -16.92 -3.77
C THR A 220 -1.92 -16.56 -3.91
N THR A 221 -1.54 -15.31 -3.64
CA THR A 221 -0.15 -14.82 -3.68
C THR A 221 0.54 -14.86 -2.33
N ASN A 222 -0.21 -14.78 -1.23
CA ASN A 222 0.32 -14.90 0.13
C ASN A 222 -0.68 -15.66 1.01
N TRP A 223 -0.64 -17.00 0.94
CA TRP A 223 -1.58 -17.84 1.68
C TRP A 223 -1.30 -17.87 3.20
N GLY A 224 -0.03 -17.79 3.59
CA GLY A 224 0.41 -17.93 4.99
C GLY A 224 0.07 -16.75 5.89
N SER A 225 -0.19 -15.57 5.32
CA SER A 225 -0.57 -14.37 6.07
C SER A 225 -2.05 -14.05 5.85
N GLY A 226 -2.91 -14.73 6.59
CA GLY A 226 -4.34 -14.42 6.60
C GLY A 226 -4.58 -13.03 7.22
N THR A 227 -5.33 -12.17 6.52
CA THR A 227 -5.70 -10.83 6.99
C THR A 227 -7.21 -10.68 6.94
N PHE A 228 -7.82 -10.12 7.99
CA PHE A 228 -9.27 -9.91 8.03
C PHE A 228 -9.60 -8.43 8.27
N ASP A 229 -10.51 -7.91 7.46
CA ASP A 229 -10.96 -6.53 7.56
C ASP A 229 -11.98 -6.32 8.69
N HIS A 230 -11.49 -5.76 9.79
CA HIS A 230 -12.28 -5.45 10.97
C HIS A 230 -13.16 -4.20 10.81
N SER A 231 -12.96 -3.36 9.77
CA SER A 231 -13.82 -2.17 9.57
C SER A 231 -15.26 -2.53 9.19
N THR A 232 -15.46 -3.77 8.74
CA THR A 232 -16.79 -4.33 8.44
C THR A 232 -17.49 -4.92 9.68
N THR A 233 -16.83 -4.87 10.84
CA THR A 233 -17.34 -5.39 12.11
C THR A 233 -17.71 -4.25 13.07
N GLY A 234 -18.34 -4.59 14.20
CA GLY A 234 -18.59 -3.63 15.29
C GLY A 234 -17.33 -3.20 16.07
N PHE A 235 -16.14 -3.71 15.72
CA PHE A 235 -14.88 -3.43 16.42
C PHE A 235 -13.76 -3.12 15.42
N THR A 236 -13.71 -1.88 14.94
CA THR A 236 -12.64 -1.42 14.04
C THR A 236 -11.32 -1.28 14.79
N LEU A 237 -10.28 -1.96 14.31
CA LEU A 237 -8.94 -1.84 14.88
C LEU A 237 -8.34 -0.47 14.54
N THR A 238 -7.79 0.21 15.55
CA THR A 238 -7.17 1.54 15.40
C THR A 238 -5.82 1.59 16.12
N GLY A 239 -4.94 2.49 15.68
CA GLY A 239 -3.63 2.69 16.27
C GLY A 239 -2.80 1.41 16.35
N ALA A 240 -2.19 1.15 17.50
CA ALA A 240 -1.32 -0.02 17.71
C ALA A 240 -2.02 -1.37 17.54
N HIS A 241 -3.36 -1.42 17.61
CA HIS A 241 -4.13 -2.66 17.43
C HIS A 241 -4.21 -3.12 15.97
N THR A 242 -3.83 -2.29 14.99
CA THR A 242 -3.92 -2.65 13.56
C THR A 242 -2.90 -3.71 13.13
N THR A 243 -1.88 -3.97 13.94
CA THR A 243 -0.78 -4.89 13.63
C THR A 243 -0.68 -6.07 14.58
N VAL A 244 -1.63 -6.24 15.51
CA VAL A 244 -1.62 -7.33 16.49
C VAL A 244 -2.04 -8.65 15.83
N GLN A 245 -1.51 -9.76 16.34
CA GLN A 245 -1.89 -11.08 15.86
C GLN A 245 -3.29 -11.44 16.36
N CYS A 246 -4.07 -12.16 15.55
CA CYS A 246 -5.45 -12.56 15.89
C CYS A 246 -5.54 -13.22 17.28
N ALA A 247 -4.59 -14.11 17.62
CA ALA A 247 -4.57 -14.85 18.89
C ALA A 247 -4.40 -13.95 20.14
N GLN A 248 -3.88 -12.72 19.98
CA GLN A 248 -3.75 -11.77 21.09
C GLN A 248 -5.11 -11.21 21.52
N CYS A 249 -6.07 -11.12 20.60
CA CYS A 249 -7.43 -10.66 20.89
C CYS A 249 -8.42 -11.85 21.01
N HIS A 250 -8.31 -12.82 20.10
CA HIS A 250 -9.15 -14.02 20.02
C HIS A 250 -8.58 -15.15 20.88
N THR A 251 -8.52 -14.90 22.17
CA THR A 251 -8.04 -15.87 23.16
C THR A 251 -8.90 -17.13 23.17
N ASN A 252 -8.28 -18.29 23.45
CA ASN A 252 -8.92 -19.61 23.44
C ASN A 252 -9.65 -19.97 22.14
N GLY A 253 -9.27 -19.34 21.01
CA GLY A 253 -9.93 -19.53 19.73
C GLY A 253 -11.34 -18.95 19.65
N ASN A 254 -11.69 -18.01 20.54
CA ASN A 254 -13.00 -17.37 20.49
C ASN A 254 -13.02 -16.22 19.46
N TYR A 255 -13.63 -16.50 18.30
CA TYR A 255 -13.83 -15.53 17.22
C TYR A 255 -15.24 -14.89 17.22
N GLY A 256 -16.12 -15.29 18.16
CA GLY A 256 -17.46 -14.74 18.35
C GLY A 256 -17.50 -13.65 19.41
N LEU A 257 -16.56 -12.71 19.39
CA LEU A 257 -16.49 -11.63 20.40
C LEU A 257 -17.70 -10.70 20.28
N THR A 258 -18.24 -10.27 21.42
CA THR A 258 -19.34 -9.30 21.53
C THR A 258 -18.84 -7.96 22.05
N SER A 259 -19.72 -6.97 22.15
CA SER A 259 -19.40 -5.66 22.76
C SER A 259 -18.89 -5.79 24.21
N ALA A 260 -19.36 -6.78 24.97
CA ALA A 260 -18.86 -7.06 26.32
C ALA A 260 -17.39 -7.52 26.33
N ASN A 261 -16.94 -8.19 25.26
CA ASN A 261 -15.58 -8.70 25.14
C ASN A 261 -14.60 -7.65 24.60
N THR A 262 -15.10 -6.55 24.04
CA THR A 262 -14.30 -5.56 23.30
C THR A 262 -14.13 -4.23 24.03
N ALA A 263 -14.68 -4.09 25.24
CA ALA A 263 -14.31 -2.98 26.13
C ALA A 263 -12.81 -3.05 26.46
N CYS A 264 -12.13 -1.89 26.51
CA CYS A 264 -10.68 -1.84 26.74
C CYS A 264 -10.24 -2.65 27.96
N VAL A 265 -10.96 -2.53 29.08
CA VAL A 265 -10.64 -3.23 30.32
C VAL A 265 -10.79 -4.75 30.20
N SER A 266 -11.64 -5.27 29.30
CA SER A 266 -11.81 -6.71 29.11
C SER A 266 -10.51 -7.40 28.66
N CYS A 267 -9.59 -6.66 28.04
CA CYS A 267 -8.24 -7.13 27.70
C CYS A 267 -7.16 -6.52 28.60
N HIS A 268 -7.30 -5.24 28.94
CA HIS A 268 -6.28 -4.46 29.64
C HIS A 268 -6.54 -4.32 31.15
N GLN A 269 -7.27 -5.25 31.77
CA GLN A 269 -7.55 -5.22 33.21
C GLN A 269 -6.26 -5.22 34.05
N THR A 270 -5.28 -6.02 33.65
CA THR A 270 -3.97 -6.09 34.32
C THR A 270 -3.22 -4.77 34.18
N ASP A 271 -3.22 -4.18 32.98
CA ASP A 271 -2.56 -2.89 32.73
C ASP A 271 -3.21 -1.76 33.54
N TYR A 272 -4.55 -1.75 33.59
CA TYR A 272 -5.33 -0.82 34.41
C TYR A 272 -4.98 -0.94 35.90
N ASN A 273 -4.91 -2.16 36.43
CA ASN A 273 -4.60 -2.41 37.84
C ASN A 273 -3.15 -2.06 38.21
N ASN A 274 -2.21 -2.23 37.27
CA ASN A 274 -0.77 -2.07 37.49
C ASN A 274 -0.24 -0.68 37.12
N THR A 275 -1.11 0.26 36.74
CA THR A 275 -0.66 1.63 36.45
C THR A 275 -0.24 2.34 37.73
N ASN A 276 0.89 3.05 37.70
CA ASN A 276 1.45 3.75 38.86
C ASN A 276 1.47 5.28 38.72
N ASN A 277 1.09 5.81 37.56
CA ASN A 277 1.17 7.24 37.25
C ASN A 277 0.06 7.68 36.29
N PRO A 278 -1.10 8.10 36.79
CA PRO A 278 -1.59 7.91 38.16
C PRO A 278 -2.03 6.46 38.45
N VAL A 279 -2.26 6.13 39.71
CA VAL A 279 -2.78 4.81 40.12
C VAL A 279 -4.29 4.74 39.87
N HIS A 280 -4.71 4.21 38.71
CA HIS A 280 -6.12 4.21 38.30
C HIS A 280 -7.08 3.58 39.32
N SER A 281 -6.69 2.42 39.87
CA SER A 281 -7.49 1.65 40.84
C SER A 281 -7.69 2.39 42.16
N GLN A 282 -6.68 3.11 42.65
CA GLN A 282 -6.74 3.90 43.88
C GLN A 282 -7.63 5.14 43.73
N VAL A 283 -7.55 5.77 42.55
CA VAL A 283 -8.32 6.99 42.24
C VAL A 283 -9.77 6.67 41.86
N GLY A 284 -10.03 5.45 41.37
CA GLY A 284 -11.35 5.05 40.88
C GLY A 284 -11.67 5.62 39.50
N PHE A 285 -10.66 5.73 38.62
CA PHE A 285 -10.90 6.17 37.24
C PHE A 285 -11.82 5.19 36.49
N PRO A 286 -12.56 5.67 35.47
CA PRO A 286 -13.46 4.80 34.72
C PRO A 286 -12.67 3.83 33.83
N THR A 287 -13.31 2.72 33.49
CA THR A 287 -12.78 1.72 32.53
C THR A 287 -13.05 2.09 31.07
N THR A 288 -13.72 3.23 30.83
CA THR A 288 -13.84 3.89 29.52
C THR A 288 -12.55 4.65 29.23
N CYS A 289 -11.51 3.89 28.83
CA CYS A 289 -10.16 4.40 28.69
C CYS A 289 -10.05 5.54 27.66
N ASP A 290 -10.93 5.57 26.66
CA ASP A 290 -11.00 6.56 25.59
C ASP A 290 -11.31 7.99 26.07
N VAL A 291 -11.76 8.14 27.32
CA VAL A 291 -11.89 9.46 27.98
C VAL A 291 -10.54 10.16 28.13
N CYS A 292 -9.45 9.39 28.29
CA CYS A 292 -8.11 9.91 28.53
C CYS A 292 -7.06 9.42 27.52
N HIS A 293 -7.20 8.20 27.04
CA HIS A 293 -6.20 7.51 26.22
C HIS A 293 -6.65 7.40 24.77
N SER A 294 -5.68 7.35 23.86
CA SER A 294 -5.90 7.01 22.46
C SER A 294 -5.20 5.71 22.11
N THR A 295 -5.73 4.98 21.14
CA THR A 295 -5.10 3.74 20.64
C THR A 295 -3.81 4.01 19.85
N THR A 296 -3.54 5.26 19.46
CA THR A 296 -2.35 5.67 18.70
C THR A 296 -1.21 6.12 19.61
N ASN A 297 -1.52 6.80 20.72
CA ASN A 297 -0.55 7.25 21.69
C ASN A 297 -1.12 7.00 23.10
N TRP A 298 -0.90 5.79 23.61
CA TRP A 298 -1.47 5.35 24.88
C TRP A 298 -0.85 6.03 26.09
N THR A 299 0.46 6.29 26.06
CA THR A 299 1.21 6.84 27.21
C THR A 299 0.99 8.34 27.41
N SER A 300 0.59 9.07 26.36
CA SER A 300 0.30 10.51 26.44
C SER A 300 -1.19 10.74 26.70
N ALA A 301 -1.64 10.38 27.91
CA ALA A 301 -3.03 10.60 28.30
C ALA A 301 -3.36 12.09 28.33
N THR A 302 -4.54 12.46 27.84
CA THR A 302 -5.02 13.84 27.81
C THR A 302 -6.43 13.90 28.39
N PHE A 303 -6.72 14.92 29.21
CA PHE A 303 -8.05 15.15 29.74
C PHE A 303 -8.46 16.60 29.54
N ASN A 304 -9.64 16.80 28.96
CA ASN A 304 -10.14 18.14 28.66
C ASN A 304 -10.78 18.79 29.91
N HIS A 305 -10.00 19.63 30.58
CA HIS A 305 -10.44 20.37 31.76
C HIS A 305 -11.52 21.42 31.49
N ASN A 306 -11.76 21.81 30.23
CA ASN A 306 -12.87 22.73 29.89
C ASN A 306 -14.25 22.11 30.18
N ASN A 307 -14.32 20.79 30.34
CA ASN A 307 -15.54 20.07 30.71
C ASN A 307 -15.74 20.00 32.24
N THR A 308 -14.85 20.64 33.01
CA THR A 308 -14.89 20.65 34.48
C THR A 308 -15.17 22.06 34.99
N THR A 309 -15.39 22.18 36.30
CA THR A 309 -15.52 23.48 36.98
C THR A 309 -14.19 24.23 37.10
N PHE A 310 -13.06 23.64 36.69
CA PHE A 310 -11.73 24.24 36.75
C PHE A 310 -11.02 24.15 35.37
N PRO A 311 -11.45 24.97 34.39
CA PRO A 311 -10.77 25.04 33.10
C PRO A 311 -9.34 25.57 33.27
N LEU A 312 -8.38 24.86 32.69
CA LEU A 312 -6.98 25.29 32.72
C LEU A 312 -6.77 26.45 31.75
N THR A 313 -6.10 27.51 32.22
CA THR A 313 -5.79 28.71 31.42
C THR A 313 -4.33 29.12 31.59
N GLY A 314 -3.80 29.82 30.59
CA GLY A 314 -2.41 30.30 30.60
C GLY A 314 -1.40 29.19 30.83
N PHE A 315 -0.42 29.40 31.72
CA PHE A 315 0.64 28.42 31.99
C PHE A 315 0.12 27.07 32.48
N HIS A 316 -1.03 27.03 33.17
CA HIS A 316 -1.64 25.79 33.65
C HIS A 316 -2.13 24.88 32.53
N ALA A 317 -2.37 25.42 31.33
CA ALA A 317 -2.83 24.66 30.16
C ALA A 317 -1.68 24.16 29.26
N THR A 318 -0.42 24.37 29.67
CA THR A 318 0.74 23.98 28.87
C THR A 318 1.17 22.54 29.13
N SER A 319 1.81 21.91 28.13
CA SER A 319 2.33 20.54 28.25
C SER A 319 3.46 20.37 29.29
N ALA A 320 4.00 21.47 29.82
CA ALA A 320 4.97 21.44 30.90
C ALA A 320 4.33 21.11 32.26
N VAL A 321 3.03 21.36 32.41
CA VAL A 321 2.29 21.08 33.65
C VAL A 321 1.71 19.67 33.57
N THR A 322 2.25 18.77 34.39
CA THR A 322 1.76 17.39 34.45
C THR A 322 0.63 17.26 35.47
N CYS A 323 -0.24 16.25 35.31
CA CYS A 323 -1.38 16.05 36.20
C CYS A 323 -0.96 16.01 37.69
N VAL A 324 0.16 15.35 38.01
CA VAL A 324 0.65 15.18 39.38
C VAL A 324 1.15 16.49 40.03
N MET A 325 1.43 17.54 39.24
CA MET A 325 1.78 18.85 39.77
C MET A 325 0.57 19.53 40.43
N CYS A 326 -0.63 19.30 39.90
CA CYS A 326 -1.86 19.81 40.49
C CYS A 326 -2.47 18.77 41.43
N HIS A 327 -2.62 17.53 40.97
CA HIS A 327 -3.22 16.39 41.67
C HIS A 327 -2.28 15.74 42.68
N VAL A 328 -1.94 16.50 43.71
CA VAL A 328 -1.07 16.07 44.81
C VAL A 328 -1.63 14.83 45.52
N ASN A 329 -0.74 13.92 45.93
CA ASN A 329 -1.08 12.66 46.62
C ASN A 329 -2.08 11.77 45.86
N ASN A 330 -2.09 11.83 44.52
CA ASN A 330 -3.07 11.14 43.67
C ASN A 330 -4.53 11.53 43.98
N ASN A 331 -4.80 12.74 44.48
CA ASN A 331 -6.16 13.23 44.66
C ASN A 331 -6.67 13.87 43.36
N TYR A 332 -7.67 13.27 42.73
CA TYR A 332 -8.30 13.77 41.50
C TYR A 332 -9.75 14.22 41.68
N THR A 333 -10.29 14.20 42.91
CA THR A 333 -11.72 14.42 43.17
C THR A 333 -12.01 15.68 43.98
N THR A 334 -11.07 16.16 44.79
CA THR A 334 -11.37 17.16 45.84
C THR A 334 -10.30 18.24 45.99
N LEU A 335 -9.82 18.79 44.87
CA LEU A 335 -8.84 19.86 44.92
C LEU A 335 -9.47 21.24 45.13
N PRO A 336 -8.82 22.13 45.91
CA PRO A 336 -9.17 23.54 45.93
C PRO A 336 -9.05 24.17 44.52
N THR A 337 -10.05 24.94 44.12
CA THR A 337 -10.04 25.69 42.85
C THR A 337 -9.61 27.15 43.01
N ALA A 338 -9.49 27.64 44.25
CA ALA A 338 -8.94 28.97 44.52
C ALA A 338 -7.41 28.95 44.41
N CYS A 339 -6.81 30.00 43.83
CA CYS A 339 -5.36 30.09 43.60
C CYS A 339 -4.52 29.80 44.85
N VAL A 340 -4.89 30.40 45.99
CA VAL A 340 -4.16 30.21 47.26
C VAL A 340 -4.21 28.77 47.76
N GLY A 341 -5.21 27.98 47.36
CA GLY A 341 -5.33 26.57 47.76
C GLY A 341 -4.16 25.71 47.30
N CYS A 342 -3.50 26.09 46.19
CA CYS A 342 -2.27 25.46 45.70
C CYS A 342 -1.05 26.35 45.94
N HIS A 343 -1.20 27.67 45.79
CA HIS A 343 -0.09 28.64 45.83
C HIS A 343 0.04 29.35 47.19
N GLN A 344 -0.35 28.70 48.30
CA GLN A 344 -0.22 29.28 49.64
C GLN A 344 1.22 29.58 50.01
N SER A 345 2.14 28.68 49.64
CA SER A 345 3.58 28.86 49.87
C SER A 345 4.12 30.04 49.07
N ASP A 346 3.70 30.18 47.81
CA ASP A 346 4.11 31.29 46.95
C ASP A 346 3.58 32.64 47.47
N TYR A 347 2.31 32.66 47.90
CA TYR A 347 1.70 33.83 48.54
C TYR A 347 2.48 34.25 49.80
N ASN A 348 2.80 33.31 50.69
CA ASN A 348 3.55 33.60 51.92
C ASN A 348 5.02 33.97 51.65
N GLY A 349 5.62 33.42 50.59
CA GLY A 349 7.03 33.61 50.25
C GLY A 349 7.32 34.85 49.41
N THR A 350 6.30 35.53 48.89
CA THR A 350 6.52 36.73 48.07
C THR A 350 6.95 37.90 48.93
N THR A 351 8.01 38.62 48.52
CA THR A 351 8.63 39.71 49.30
C THR A 351 8.49 41.10 48.67
N ASN A 352 8.08 41.21 47.41
CA ASN A 352 7.98 42.49 46.71
C ASN A 352 6.76 42.57 45.78
N PRO A 353 5.65 43.19 46.23
CA PRO A 353 5.35 43.53 47.63
C PRO A 353 5.16 42.26 48.47
N ASN A 354 5.39 42.34 49.78
CA ASN A 354 5.10 41.20 50.66
C ASN A 354 3.58 41.02 50.82
N HIS A 355 3.05 39.91 50.32
CA HIS A 355 1.60 39.71 50.29
C HIS A 355 1.00 39.50 51.68
N ALA A 356 1.62 38.61 52.46
CA ALA A 356 1.13 38.22 53.77
C ALA A 356 1.22 39.36 54.79
N SER A 357 2.36 40.06 54.86
CA SER A 357 2.55 41.12 55.85
C SER A 357 1.73 42.37 55.52
N ALA A 358 1.55 42.68 54.23
CA ALA A 358 0.74 43.82 53.80
C ALA A 358 -0.77 43.51 53.79
N GLY A 359 -1.18 42.29 54.16
CA GLY A 359 -2.59 41.92 54.29
C GLY A 359 -3.36 41.89 52.97
N PHE A 360 -2.70 41.58 51.86
CA PHE A 360 -3.38 41.46 50.56
C PHE A 360 -4.43 40.33 50.56
N PRO A 361 -5.48 40.40 49.74
CA PRO A 361 -6.47 39.33 49.65
C PRO A 361 -5.90 38.12 48.90
N THR A 362 -6.45 36.94 49.19
CA THR A 362 -6.12 35.68 48.49
C THR A 362 -6.88 35.52 47.17
N THR A 363 -7.65 36.52 46.75
CA THR A 363 -8.28 36.62 45.42
C THR A 363 -7.25 37.06 44.39
N CYS A 364 -6.28 36.18 44.08
CA CYS A 364 -5.12 36.51 43.24
C CYS A 364 -5.50 37.11 41.86
N ALA A 365 -6.63 36.68 41.30
CA ALA A 365 -7.15 37.15 40.02
C ALA A 365 -7.49 38.66 39.98
N THR A 366 -7.53 39.34 41.14
CA THR A 366 -7.64 40.80 41.20
C THR A 366 -6.41 41.50 40.64
N CYS A 367 -5.23 40.87 40.72
CA CYS A 367 -3.95 41.47 40.33
C CYS A 367 -3.19 40.65 39.28
N HIS A 368 -3.32 39.32 39.33
CA HIS A 368 -2.55 38.39 38.49
C HIS A 368 -3.43 37.72 37.43
N THR A 369 -2.80 37.34 36.33
CA THR A 369 -3.41 36.50 35.29
C THR A 369 -2.66 35.18 35.17
N THR A 370 -3.33 34.14 34.69
CA THR A 370 -2.69 32.83 34.48
C THR A 370 -1.75 32.81 33.28
N THR A 371 -1.84 33.79 32.38
CA THR A 371 -0.98 33.95 31.19
C THR A 371 0.27 34.76 31.45
N ALA A 372 0.21 35.72 32.38
CA ALA A 372 1.32 36.53 32.82
C ALA A 372 1.20 36.75 34.34
N TRP A 373 1.89 35.89 35.10
CA TRP A 373 1.85 35.97 36.56
C TRP A 373 2.71 37.14 37.10
N THR A 374 3.83 37.42 36.43
CA THR A 374 4.69 38.57 36.73
C THR A 374 4.12 39.85 36.09
N GLY A 375 4.32 40.99 36.75
CA GLY A 375 3.77 42.27 36.29
C GLY A 375 2.30 42.47 36.67
N ALA A 376 1.95 42.13 37.91
CA ALA A 376 0.59 42.27 38.43
C ALA A 376 0.04 43.68 38.23
N THR A 377 -1.21 43.78 37.80
CA THR A 377 -1.89 45.05 37.56
C THR A 377 -2.93 45.26 38.65
N PHE A 378 -2.85 46.36 39.39
CA PHE A 378 -3.82 46.69 40.43
C PHE A 378 -4.56 47.99 40.10
N ASN A 379 -5.87 47.99 40.27
CA ASN A 379 -6.67 49.20 40.10
C ASN A 379 -6.61 50.05 41.37
N HIS A 380 -5.85 51.14 41.31
CA HIS A 380 -5.62 52.03 42.43
C HIS A 380 -6.50 53.30 42.33
N THR A 381 -7.80 53.15 42.54
CA THR A 381 -8.79 54.24 42.42
C THR A 381 -8.76 55.23 43.59
N TYR A 382 -8.13 54.87 44.71
CA TYR A 382 -8.13 55.67 45.95
C TYR A 382 -7.26 56.93 45.86
N PHE A 383 -6.19 56.89 45.06
CA PHE A 383 -5.28 58.01 44.82
C PHE A 383 -4.49 57.77 43.51
N PRO A 384 -4.21 58.77 42.66
CA PRO A 384 -3.51 58.52 41.40
C PRO A 384 -2.09 57.97 41.60
N THR A 385 -1.78 56.81 41.01
CA THR A 385 -0.44 56.22 41.06
C THR A 385 0.60 56.99 40.24
N SER A 386 0.14 57.85 39.33
CA SER A 386 0.94 58.80 38.55
C SER A 386 1.14 60.15 39.26
N HIS A 387 0.77 60.28 40.55
CA HIS A 387 0.91 61.54 41.27
C HIS A 387 2.37 62.02 41.33
N GLY A 388 2.62 63.21 40.78
CA GLY A 388 3.96 63.80 40.71
C GLY A 388 4.97 62.87 40.05
N ASN A 389 6.11 62.64 40.71
CA ASN A 389 7.20 61.80 40.21
C ASN A 389 7.06 60.32 40.58
N ALA A 390 5.90 59.88 41.09
CA ALA A 390 5.70 58.50 41.54
C ALA A 390 5.71 57.49 40.38
N ASN A 391 5.27 57.87 39.18
CA ASN A 391 5.34 57.04 37.96
C ASN A 391 4.85 55.59 38.13
N GLY A 392 3.87 55.34 39.01
CA GLY A 392 3.35 53.99 39.27
C GLY A 392 4.20 53.12 40.22
N VAL A 393 5.29 53.64 40.79
CA VAL A 393 6.13 52.91 41.74
C VAL A 393 5.52 52.99 43.15
N CYS A 394 4.96 51.88 43.61
CA CYS A 394 4.24 51.83 44.89
C CYS A 394 5.11 52.32 46.08
N ALA A 395 6.39 51.93 46.11
CA ALA A 395 7.33 52.28 47.17
C ALA A 395 7.65 53.79 47.25
N THR A 396 7.29 54.58 46.23
CA THR A 396 7.46 56.05 46.27
C THR A 396 6.49 56.70 47.25
N CYS A 397 5.28 56.15 47.38
CA CYS A 397 4.28 56.63 48.34
C CYS A 397 4.24 55.76 49.61
N HIS A 398 4.38 54.45 49.45
CA HIS A 398 4.30 53.47 50.52
C HIS A 398 5.69 53.15 51.06
N THR A 399 6.05 53.79 52.17
CA THR A 399 7.40 53.76 52.72
C THR A 399 7.72 52.50 53.53
N ASN A 400 6.72 51.66 53.83
CA ASN A 400 6.92 50.37 54.47
C ASN A 400 6.68 49.23 53.46
N PRO A 401 7.74 48.55 52.98
CA PRO A 401 7.61 47.43 52.05
C PRO A 401 6.83 46.23 52.62
N SER A 402 6.69 46.16 53.95
CA SER A 402 5.95 45.10 54.64
C SER A 402 4.51 45.50 54.96
N ASP A 403 4.14 46.77 54.81
CA ASP A 403 2.79 47.26 55.10
C ASP A 403 2.44 48.45 54.20
N TYR A 404 1.76 48.17 53.10
CA TYR A 404 1.33 49.18 52.14
C TYR A 404 0.16 50.03 52.65
N ALA A 405 -0.38 49.80 53.85
CA ALA A 405 -1.26 50.79 54.50
C ALA A 405 -0.46 52.01 55.00
N VAL A 406 0.87 51.88 55.17
CA VAL A 406 1.74 52.99 55.57
C VAL A 406 2.18 53.77 54.33
N PHE A 407 1.74 55.02 54.24
CA PHE A 407 2.12 55.94 53.17
C PHE A 407 2.54 57.31 53.72
N GLN A 408 3.33 58.04 52.93
CA GLN A 408 3.82 59.35 53.34
C GLN A 408 3.59 60.44 52.29
N CYS A 409 2.93 61.53 52.69
CA CYS A 409 2.76 62.74 51.86
C CYS A 409 3.74 63.84 52.29
N THR A 410 3.91 64.00 53.61
CA THR A 410 4.68 65.07 54.25
C THR A 410 6.19 65.01 54.01
N GLY A 411 6.70 63.87 53.54
CA GLY A 411 8.11 63.70 53.16
C GLY A 411 8.43 64.34 51.81
N CYS A 412 7.47 64.30 50.88
CA CYS A 412 7.62 64.88 49.55
C CYS A 412 7.10 66.32 49.49
N HIS A 413 6.07 66.63 50.26
CA HIS A 413 5.41 67.93 50.27
C HIS A 413 5.72 68.67 51.57
N GLY A 414 6.19 69.92 51.46
CA GLY A 414 6.59 70.78 52.59
C GLY A 414 7.84 70.34 53.35
N GLY A 415 8.59 69.37 52.85
CA GLY A 415 9.92 68.99 53.37
C GLY A 415 9.92 68.55 54.83
N GLY A 416 8.85 67.88 55.29
CA GLY A 416 8.71 67.45 56.68
C GLY A 416 8.37 68.57 57.67
N ASN A 417 8.13 69.79 57.21
CA ASN A 417 7.84 70.94 58.06
C ASN A 417 6.40 71.45 57.85
N ALA A 418 5.60 71.39 58.90
CA ALA A 418 4.20 71.85 58.90
C ALA A 418 4.05 73.32 58.50
N ASN A 419 5.04 74.17 58.81
CA ASN A 419 5.00 75.61 58.54
C ASN A 419 5.06 75.95 57.04
N ASN A 420 5.42 74.98 56.19
CA ASN A 420 5.46 75.15 54.75
C ASN A 420 4.09 74.96 54.08
N PHE A 421 3.04 74.73 54.88
CA PHE A 421 1.65 74.64 54.41
C PHE A 421 0.79 75.69 55.09
N SER A 422 -0.02 76.39 54.29
CA SER A 422 -1.00 77.36 54.79
C SER A 422 -2.39 76.92 54.38
N HIS A 423 -3.23 76.60 55.37
CA HIS A 423 -4.65 76.32 55.19
C HIS A 423 -5.48 77.35 55.99
N PRO A 424 -5.48 78.63 55.59
CA PRO A 424 -6.05 79.72 56.39
C PRO A 424 -7.56 79.56 56.65
N ASN A 425 -8.23 78.75 55.83
CA ASN A 425 -9.66 78.47 55.93
C ASN A 425 -9.98 77.10 56.58
N VAL A 426 -8.98 76.40 57.12
CA VAL A 426 -9.16 75.08 57.76
C VAL A 426 -8.72 75.17 59.22
N GLY A 427 -9.68 75.36 60.11
CA GLY A 427 -9.44 75.37 61.56
C GLY A 427 -9.01 73.99 62.07
N GLY A 428 -7.96 73.95 62.91
CA GLY A 428 -7.51 72.71 63.56
C GLY A 428 -6.81 71.71 62.63
N TYR A 429 -6.27 72.15 61.49
CA TYR A 429 -5.52 71.30 60.57
C TYR A 429 -4.38 70.55 61.28
N VAL A 430 -4.28 69.25 61.03
CA VAL A 430 -3.22 68.37 61.57
C VAL A 430 -2.27 67.96 60.46
N TYR A 431 -1.00 68.30 60.62
CA TYR A 431 0.06 67.95 59.68
C TYR A 431 0.48 66.48 59.78
N ASN A 432 -0.19 65.61 59.02
CA ASN A 432 0.24 64.23 58.80
C ASN A 432 -0.33 63.67 57.48
N SER A 433 0.26 62.59 56.97
CA SER A 433 -0.10 61.99 55.69
C SER A 433 -1.56 61.55 55.61
N VAL A 434 -2.12 61.03 56.71
CA VAL A 434 -3.51 60.54 56.75
C VAL A 434 -4.51 61.68 56.55
N ASN A 435 -4.33 62.80 57.27
CA ASN A 435 -5.19 63.97 57.12
C ASN A 435 -5.00 64.66 55.77
N CYS A 436 -3.76 64.73 55.26
CA CYS A 436 -3.50 65.24 53.92
C CYS A 436 -4.25 64.43 52.86
N TYR A 437 -4.20 63.09 52.92
CA TYR A 437 -4.92 62.23 52.00
C TYR A 437 -6.45 62.42 52.09
N GLN A 438 -7.01 62.57 53.29
CA GLN A 438 -8.47 62.77 53.46
C GLN A 438 -8.98 64.04 52.77
N CYS A 439 -8.19 65.11 52.76
CA CYS A 439 -8.54 66.35 52.07
C CYS A 439 -8.18 66.34 50.58
N HIS A 440 -7.12 65.63 50.18
CA HIS A 440 -6.55 65.66 48.83
C HIS A 440 -6.62 64.31 48.10
N LYS A 441 -7.77 63.64 48.13
CA LYS A 441 -7.95 62.27 47.58
C LYS A 441 -7.63 62.12 46.09
N SER A 442 -7.76 63.20 45.32
CA SER A 442 -7.46 63.22 43.88
C SER A 442 -5.98 63.47 43.56
N GLY A 443 -5.12 63.61 44.56
CA GLY A 443 -3.73 64.06 44.38
C GLY A 443 -3.58 65.54 44.05
N GLY A 444 -4.68 66.27 43.87
CA GLY A 444 -4.66 67.72 43.70
C GLY A 444 -4.49 68.43 45.04
N GLY A 445 -3.40 69.20 45.16
CA GLY A 445 -3.27 70.27 46.16
C GLY A 445 -3.66 71.60 45.52
N GLY A 446 -4.64 72.29 46.10
CA GLY A 446 -4.97 73.68 45.75
C GLY A 446 -4.11 74.65 46.52
#